data_AF-A0A327NAQ4-F1
#
_entry.id   AF-A0A327NAQ4-F1
#
_cell.length_a   1.000
_cell.length_b   1.000
_cell.length_c   1.000
_cell.angle_alpha   90.00
_cell.angle_beta   90.00
_cell.angle_gamma   90.00
#
_symmetry.space_group_name_H-M   'P 1'
#
loop_
_entity.id
_entity.type
_entity.pdbx_description
1 polymer ?
#
loop_
_entity_poly.entity_id
_entity_poly.type
_entity_poly.pdbx_seq_one_letter_code
_entity_poly.pdbx_strand_id
1 'polypeptide(L)'
;MRSFSKFSSVLSATAMTALLGALALPGTALASVELSSGYTSSGDKFTVIHNEYGKEVLIRSEYSVDDLKGMQETINNQTRQIEELKRSSGSSSSSSSKEIDELKRTVAEQERDINNLGKQVEELKRNSGSSSSSNSSEISSLKREVSDQDRELDNLKRTVEDLSRKVK
;
A
#
# COMPACT_ATOMS: atom_id res chain seq x y z
N MET A 1 67.36 28.49 14.56
CA MET A 1 67.62 28.97 15.94
C MET A 1 68.04 30.43 15.85
N ARG A 2 67.61 31.24 16.84
CA ARG A 2 68.01 32.65 17.10
C ARG A 2 67.23 33.68 16.27
N SER A 3 66.62 34.72 16.84
CA SER A 3 66.33 35.11 18.23
C SER A 3 65.36 36.29 18.16
N PHE A 4 64.38 36.34 19.06
CA PHE A 4 63.57 37.53 19.31
C PHE A 4 64.44 38.61 19.97
N SER A 5 64.50 39.81 19.38
CA SER A 5 64.96 41.00 20.09
C SER A 5 63.77 41.72 20.72
N LYS A 6 63.82 41.78 22.05
CA LYS A 6 62.90 42.47 22.94
C LYS A 6 63.20 43.97 22.98
N PHE A 7 62.12 44.74 23.04
CA PHE A 7 61.88 46.06 23.64
C PHE A 7 63.04 47.04 23.91
N SER A 8 62.89 48.27 23.39
CA SER A 8 63.20 49.52 24.10
C SER A 8 62.46 50.68 23.40
N SER A 9 61.36 51.19 23.95
CA SER A 9 61.26 52.35 24.87
C SER A 9 61.81 53.66 24.30
N VAL A 10 60.92 54.58 23.91
CA VAL A 10 61.00 56.02 24.26
C VAL A 10 59.58 56.62 24.26
N LEU A 11 59.21 57.22 25.40
CA LEU A 11 58.04 58.06 25.61
C LEU A 11 58.08 59.32 24.75
N SER A 12 56.95 59.75 24.18
CA SER A 12 56.69 61.18 24.01
C SER A 12 55.20 61.48 24.11
N ALA A 13 54.90 62.38 25.05
CA ALA A 13 53.58 62.90 25.35
C ALA A 13 53.04 63.79 24.23
N THR A 14 51.71 63.96 24.24
CA THR A 14 50.99 65.12 23.72
C THR A 14 50.96 65.29 22.20
N ALA A 15 49.90 64.78 21.57
CA ALA A 15 49.21 65.46 20.47
C ALA A 15 47.86 64.77 20.22
N MET A 16 46.87 65.11 21.06
CA MET A 16 45.48 65.02 20.66
C MET A 16 45.29 66.11 19.59
N THR A 17 45.17 65.74 18.33
CA THR A 17 44.75 66.70 17.29
C THR A 17 43.90 65.97 16.28
N ALA A 18 42.61 66.30 16.33
CA ALA A 18 41.58 65.84 15.43
C ALA A 18 41.95 66.13 13.97
N LEU A 19 41.79 65.13 13.11
CA LEU A 19 41.66 65.33 11.67
C LEU A 19 40.30 64.78 11.23
N LEU A 20 39.24 65.41 11.74
CA LEU A 20 37.89 65.37 11.15
C LEU A 20 37.90 66.34 9.97
N GLY A 21 38.29 65.83 8.80
CA GLY A 21 38.19 66.56 7.54
C GLY A 21 36.72 66.75 7.17
N ALA A 22 36.25 67.98 7.32
CA ALA A 22 34.94 68.41 6.87
C ALA A 22 34.85 68.36 5.33
N LEU A 23 34.12 67.38 4.79
CA LEU A 23 33.48 67.50 3.47
C LEU A 23 32.04 67.97 3.70
N ALA A 24 31.87 69.27 3.90
CA ALA A 24 30.55 69.89 3.88
C ALA A 24 30.10 70.03 2.42
N LEU A 25 29.37 69.04 1.92
CA LEU A 25 28.46 69.26 0.78
C LEU A 25 27.15 69.83 1.34
N PRO A 26 26.76 71.07 1.02
CA PRO A 26 25.47 71.59 1.41
C PRO A 26 24.37 70.92 0.57
N GLY A 27 23.59 70.02 1.16
CA GLY A 27 22.29 69.64 0.60
C GLY A 27 21.88 68.17 0.63
N THR A 28 22.72 67.22 1.04
CA THR A 28 22.28 65.81 1.16
C THR A 28 21.94 65.49 2.61
N ALA A 29 20.65 65.37 2.93
CA ALA A 29 20.20 64.72 4.15
C ALA A 29 20.64 63.26 4.09
N LEU A 30 21.73 62.90 4.76
CA LEU A 30 22.16 61.51 4.90
C LEU A 30 21.23 60.84 5.91
N ALA A 31 20.25 60.08 5.42
CA ALA A 31 19.51 59.14 6.24
C ALA A 31 20.46 58.00 6.62
N SER A 32 21.04 58.08 7.83
CA SER A 32 21.88 57.00 8.36
C SER A 32 21.03 55.75 8.63
N VAL A 33 21.42 54.61 8.04
CA VAL A 33 20.83 53.30 8.38
C VAL A 33 21.40 52.87 9.73
N GLU A 34 20.57 52.91 10.76
CA GLU A 34 20.94 52.47 12.11
C GLU A 34 20.63 50.98 12.28
N LEU A 35 21.64 50.21 12.67
CA LEU A 35 21.49 48.79 12.98
C LEU A 35 21.30 48.64 14.48
N SER A 36 20.15 48.11 14.88
CA SER A 36 19.82 47.82 16.27
C SER A 36 19.63 46.31 16.45
N SER A 37 20.21 45.74 17.52
CA SER A 37 20.14 44.31 17.84
C SER A 37 18.88 43.93 18.63
N GLY A 38 17.78 44.65 18.43
CA GLY A 38 16.49 44.39 19.08
C GLY A 38 15.78 43.16 18.51
N TYR A 39 14.69 42.76 19.18
CA TYR A 39 13.80 41.73 18.64
C TYR A 39 12.92 42.32 17.54
N THR A 40 12.72 41.56 16.46
CA THR A 40 11.76 41.93 15.42
C THR A 40 10.34 41.78 15.95
N SER A 41 9.51 42.78 15.72
CA SER A 41 8.08 42.74 16.00
C SER A 41 7.32 41.99 14.91
N SER A 42 6.14 41.51 15.25
CA SER A 42 5.18 40.84 14.37
C SER A 42 4.92 41.57 13.04
N GLY A 43 4.80 42.91 13.09
CA GLY A 43 4.57 43.76 11.93
C GLY A 43 5.85 44.21 11.20
N ASP A 44 7.02 43.80 11.66
CA ASP A 44 8.28 44.18 11.00
C ASP A 44 8.37 43.50 9.64
N LYS A 45 8.78 44.28 8.65
CA LYS A 45 8.96 43.85 7.26
C LYS A 45 10.44 43.76 6.97
N PHE A 46 10.84 42.76 6.21
CA PHE A 46 12.24 42.62 5.82
C PHE A 46 12.64 43.65 4.77
N THR A 47 13.91 44.04 4.77
CA THR A 47 14.50 44.86 3.72
C THR A 47 15.30 43.97 2.77
N VAL A 48 15.10 44.17 1.47
CA VAL A 48 15.80 43.46 0.39
C VAL A 48 16.70 44.46 -0.32
N ILE A 49 17.91 44.03 -0.67
CA ILE A 49 18.79 44.79 -1.56
C ILE A 49 18.36 44.49 -2.99
N HIS A 50 17.97 45.53 -3.73
CA HIS A 50 17.54 45.44 -5.11
C HIS A 50 18.47 46.28 -6.00
N ASN A 51 18.85 45.73 -7.16
CA ASN A 51 19.62 46.47 -8.16
C ASN A 51 18.66 47.17 -9.13
N GLU A 52 18.67 48.50 -9.13
CA GLU A 52 17.83 49.31 -9.99
C GLU A 52 18.70 50.15 -10.93
N TYR A 53 18.90 49.68 -12.17
CA TYR A 53 19.73 50.34 -13.18
C TYR A 53 21.19 50.56 -12.73
N GLY A 54 21.82 49.56 -12.12
CA GLY A 54 23.23 49.61 -11.72
C GLY A 54 23.48 50.28 -10.37
N LYS A 55 22.44 50.75 -9.68
CA LYS A 55 22.52 51.23 -8.28
C LYS A 55 21.87 50.20 -7.34
N GLU A 56 22.48 49.96 -6.18
CA GLU A 56 21.89 49.12 -5.14
C GLU A 56 21.02 49.97 -4.21
N VAL A 57 19.76 49.58 -4.05
CA VAL A 57 18.77 50.26 -3.19
C VAL A 57 18.17 49.28 -2.19
N LEU A 58 17.84 49.77 -1.00
CA LEU A 58 17.10 49.00 0.01
C LEU A 58 15.61 49.19 -0.19
N ILE A 59 14.90 48.10 -0.44
CA ILE A 59 13.44 48.08 -0.61
C ILE A 59 12.83 47.31 0.56
N ARG A 60 11.78 47.87 1.16
CA ARG A 60 11.00 47.17 2.18
C ARG A 60 10.05 46.19 1.50
N SER A 61 10.06 44.95 1.96
CA SER A 61 9.17 43.90 1.48
C SER A 61 7.72 44.12 1.89
N GLU A 62 6.82 43.52 1.11
CA GLU A 62 5.40 43.48 1.41
C GLU A 62 5.07 42.48 2.53
N TYR A 63 5.90 41.46 2.74
CA TYR A 63 5.67 40.43 3.74
C TYR A 63 6.30 40.77 5.09
N SER A 64 5.59 40.44 6.17
CA SER A 64 5.99 40.69 7.56
C SER A 64 6.52 39.41 8.22
N VAL A 65 7.15 39.55 9.39
CA VAL A 65 7.63 38.42 10.21
C VAL A 65 6.48 37.46 10.58
N ASP A 66 5.28 37.99 10.84
CA ASP A 66 4.09 37.17 11.10
C ASP A 66 3.65 36.34 9.89
N ASP A 67 3.72 36.88 8.67
CA ASP A 67 3.36 36.15 7.45
C ASP A 67 4.28 34.94 7.27
N LEU A 68 5.58 35.11 7.53
CA LEU A 68 6.56 34.02 7.50
C LEU A 68 6.29 32.98 8.59
N LYS A 69 5.89 33.41 9.79
CA LYS A 69 5.51 32.51 10.88
C LYS A 69 4.25 31.71 10.54
N GLY A 70 3.25 32.34 9.94
CA GLY A 70 2.03 31.68 9.47
C GLY A 70 2.29 30.68 8.34
N MET A 71 3.18 31.03 7.40
CA MET A 71 3.65 30.10 6.37
C MET A 71 4.38 28.90 7.00
N GLN A 72 5.26 29.14 7.98
CA GLN A 72 5.97 28.07 8.69
C GLN A 72 4.99 27.13 9.41
N GLU A 73 3.99 27.68 10.09
CA GLU A 73 2.94 26.88 10.74
C GLU A 73 2.15 26.05 9.73
N THR A 74 1.79 26.63 8.59
CA THR A 74 1.10 25.93 7.50
C THR A 74 1.94 24.78 6.95
N ILE A 75 3.23 25.01 6.70
CA ILE A 75 4.17 23.99 6.24
C ILE A 75 4.29 22.85 7.27
N ASN A 76 4.38 23.19 8.56
CA ASN A 76 4.45 22.19 9.63
C ASN A 76 3.16 21.35 9.70
N ASN A 77 2.00 21.99 9.56
CA ASN A 77 0.71 21.29 9.54
C ASN A 77 0.58 20.39 8.31
N GLN A 78 0.97 20.86 7.13
CA GLN A 78 1.00 20.04 5.91
C GLN A 78 1.95 18.85 6.05
N THR A 79 3.13 19.06 6.65
CA THR A 79 4.10 17.97 6.90
C THR A 79 3.49 16.88 7.79
N ARG A 80 2.81 17.27 8.87
CA ARG A 80 2.11 16.33 9.76
C ARG A 80 1.00 15.56 9.03
N GLN A 81 0.18 16.24 8.23
CA GLN A 81 -0.87 15.60 7.44
C GLN A 81 -0.30 14.61 6.42
N ILE A 82 0.82 14.94 5.76
CA ILE A 82 1.50 14.04 4.83
C ILE A 82 2.03 12.80 5.56
N GLU A 83 2.63 12.95 6.73
CA GLU A 83 3.08 11.81 7.53
C GLU A 83 1.93 10.90 7.95
N GLU A 84 0.80 11.47 8.36
CA GLU A 84 -0.39 10.72 8.73
C GLU A 84 -0.99 9.95 7.54
N LEU A 85 -1.12 10.60 6.38
CA LEU A 85 -1.55 9.97 5.14
C LEU A 85 -0.61 8.84 4.71
N LYS A 86 0.71 9.02 4.87
CA LYS A 86 1.69 7.98 4.56
C LYS A 86 1.57 6.78 5.50
N ARG A 87 1.31 7.02 6.80
CA ARG A 87 1.08 5.95 7.79
C ARG A 87 -0.23 5.21 7.51
N SER A 88 -1.31 5.92 7.20
CA SER A 88 -2.62 5.32 6.93
C SER A 88 -2.63 4.51 5.63
N SER A 89 -2.03 5.04 4.56
CA SER A 89 -1.90 4.34 3.27
C SER A 89 -1.00 3.11 3.31
N GLY A 90 0.09 3.14 4.09
CA GLY A 90 0.95 1.96 4.29
C GLY A 90 0.28 0.84 5.09
N SER A 91 -0.57 1.21 6.05
CA SER A 91 -1.26 0.25 6.91
C SER A 91 -2.48 -0.39 6.23
N SER A 92 -3.20 0.36 5.40
CA SER A 92 -4.35 -0.15 4.66
C SER A 92 -3.93 -1.04 3.48
N SER A 93 -2.91 -0.65 2.72
CA SER A 93 -2.44 -1.43 1.56
C SER A 93 -1.88 -2.81 1.94
N SER A 94 -1.17 -2.91 3.06
CA SER A 94 -0.61 -4.18 3.53
C SER A 94 -1.66 -5.14 4.08
N SER A 95 -2.72 -4.62 4.70
CA SER A 95 -3.83 -5.44 5.22
C SER A 95 -4.73 -5.94 4.09
N SER A 96 -5.13 -5.04 3.17
CA SER A 96 -5.94 -5.43 2.01
C SER A 96 -5.22 -6.40 1.07
N SER A 97 -3.89 -6.28 0.89
CA SER A 97 -3.14 -7.25 0.08
C SER A 97 -3.18 -8.66 0.66
N LYS A 98 -3.03 -8.80 1.98
CA LYS A 98 -3.08 -10.11 2.65
C LYS A 98 -4.45 -10.74 2.55
N GLU A 99 -5.52 -9.96 2.76
CA GLU A 99 -6.89 -10.43 2.59
C GLU A 99 -7.15 -10.89 1.16
N ILE A 100 -6.66 -10.15 0.16
CA ILE A 100 -6.78 -10.54 -1.25
C ILE A 100 -6.03 -11.86 -1.54
N ASP A 101 -4.82 -12.03 -1.01
CA ASP A 101 -4.02 -13.24 -1.21
C ASP A 101 -4.67 -14.47 -0.54
N GLU A 102 -5.25 -14.28 0.64
CA GLU A 102 -5.99 -15.32 1.36
C GLU A 102 -7.28 -15.70 0.61
N LEU A 103 -8.05 -14.71 0.14
CA LEU A 103 -9.23 -14.95 -0.69
C LEU A 103 -8.88 -15.70 -1.99
N LYS A 104 -7.79 -15.32 -2.68
CA LYS A 104 -7.31 -16.03 -3.88
C LYS A 104 -6.99 -17.49 -3.57
N ARG A 105 -6.35 -17.76 -2.44
CA ARG A 105 -6.04 -19.13 -2.00
C ARG A 105 -7.31 -19.93 -1.75
N THR A 106 -8.28 -19.36 -1.03
CA THR A 106 -9.57 -20.02 -0.77
C THR A 106 -10.32 -20.32 -2.06
N VAL A 107 -10.35 -19.38 -3.02
CA VAL A 107 -10.98 -19.60 -4.32
C VAL A 107 -10.31 -20.74 -5.09
N ALA A 108 -8.98 -20.81 -5.09
CA ALA A 108 -8.24 -21.89 -5.75
C ALA A 108 -8.47 -23.26 -5.09
N GLU A 109 -8.63 -23.31 -3.76
CA GLU A 109 -9.00 -24.52 -3.02
C GLU A 109 -10.44 -24.97 -3.38
N GLN A 110 -11.40 -24.03 -3.37
CA GLN A 110 -12.78 -24.31 -3.77
C GLN A 110 -12.90 -24.81 -5.21
N GLU A 111 -12.12 -24.25 -6.15
CA GLU A 111 -12.09 -24.70 -7.53
C GLU A 111 -11.64 -26.17 -7.64
N ARG A 112 -10.64 -26.58 -6.86
CA ARG A 112 -10.18 -27.98 -6.82
C ARG A 112 -11.25 -28.90 -6.24
N ASP A 113 -11.92 -28.46 -5.18
CA ASP A 113 -12.99 -29.25 -4.56
C ASP A 113 -14.18 -29.43 -5.48
N ILE A 114 -14.60 -28.36 -6.20
CA ILE A 114 -15.66 -28.44 -7.21
C ILE A 114 -15.27 -29.42 -8.32
N ASN A 115 -14.03 -29.38 -8.80
CA ASN A 115 -13.56 -30.32 -9.82
C ASN A 115 -13.56 -31.77 -9.32
N ASN A 116 -13.17 -32.01 -8.06
CA ASN A 116 -13.19 -33.34 -7.46
C ASN A 116 -14.62 -33.86 -7.27
N LEU A 117 -15.52 -33.03 -6.76
CA LEU A 117 -16.94 -33.36 -6.64
C LEU A 117 -17.57 -33.64 -8.01
N GLY A 118 -17.23 -32.85 -9.03
CA GLY A 118 -17.67 -33.10 -10.41
C GLY A 118 -17.25 -34.47 -10.94
N LYS A 119 -16.01 -34.90 -10.67
CA LYS A 119 -15.54 -36.25 -11.01
C LYS A 119 -16.31 -37.34 -10.28
N GLN A 120 -16.54 -37.17 -8.97
CA GLN A 120 -17.30 -38.14 -8.17
C GLN A 120 -18.74 -38.29 -8.68
N VAL A 121 -19.39 -37.18 -9.06
CA VAL A 121 -20.74 -37.20 -9.63
C VAL A 121 -20.76 -37.96 -10.96
N GLU A 122 -19.79 -37.72 -11.84
CA GLU A 122 -19.66 -38.46 -13.10
C GLU A 122 -19.41 -39.96 -12.88
N GLU A 123 -18.55 -40.33 -11.93
CA GLU A 123 -18.34 -41.73 -11.55
C GLU A 123 -19.61 -42.39 -11.03
N LEU A 124 -20.34 -41.74 -10.12
CA LEU A 124 -21.62 -42.24 -9.60
C LEU A 124 -22.65 -42.43 -10.71
N LYS A 125 -22.74 -41.49 -11.65
CA LYS A 125 -23.63 -41.58 -12.80
C LYS A 125 -23.28 -42.76 -13.71
N ARG A 126 -21.99 -42.99 -13.97
CA ARG A 126 -21.51 -44.13 -14.76
C ARG A 126 -21.76 -45.48 -14.07
N ASN A 127 -21.50 -45.55 -12.75
CA ASN A 127 -21.73 -46.77 -11.97
C ASN A 127 -23.23 -47.09 -11.84
N SER A 128 -24.08 -46.08 -11.69
CA SER A 128 -25.54 -46.28 -11.66
C SER A 128 -26.08 -46.76 -13.01
N GLY A 129 -25.57 -46.23 -14.12
CA GLY A 129 -25.93 -46.71 -15.45
C GLY A 129 -25.49 -48.16 -15.70
N SER A 130 -24.26 -48.50 -15.32
CA SER A 130 -23.67 -49.82 -15.63
C SER A 130 -24.25 -50.96 -14.77
N SER A 131 -24.59 -50.68 -13.51
CA SER A 131 -25.21 -51.66 -12.61
C SER A 131 -26.63 -52.04 -13.06
N SER A 132 -27.42 -51.08 -13.56
CA SER A 132 -28.77 -51.35 -14.07
C SER A 132 -28.77 -52.24 -15.34
N SER A 133 -27.83 -52.02 -16.25
CA SER A 133 -27.69 -52.81 -17.48
C SER A 133 -27.29 -54.26 -17.19
N SER A 134 -26.36 -54.47 -16.25
CA SER A 134 -25.89 -55.82 -15.91
C SER A 134 -26.99 -56.61 -15.18
N ASN A 135 -27.62 -56.00 -14.17
CA ASN A 135 -28.70 -56.62 -13.41
C ASN A 135 -29.91 -56.96 -14.30
N SER A 136 -30.26 -56.11 -15.27
CA SER A 136 -31.39 -56.40 -16.18
C SER A 136 -31.13 -57.60 -17.10
N SER A 137 -29.88 -57.80 -17.53
CA SER A 137 -29.47 -58.94 -18.35
C SER A 137 -29.46 -60.24 -17.55
N GLU A 138 -28.96 -60.19 -16.31
CA GLU A 138 -29.01 -61.32 -15.37
C GLU A 138 -30.44 -61.71 -15.04
N ILE A 139 -31.31 -60.75 -14.69
CA ILE A 139 -32.74 -60.99 -14.43
C ILE A 139 -33.43 -61.62 -15.64
N SER A 140 -33.14 -61.12 -16.85
CA SER A 140 -33.70 -61.67 -18.09
C SER A 140 -33.25 -63.10 -18.36
N SER A 141 -32.03 -63.45 -17.97
CA SER A 141 -31.46 -64.80 -18.11
C SER A 141 -32.08 -65.75 -17.08
N LEU A 142 -32.12 -65.34 -15.82
CA LEU A 142 -32.77 -66.10 -14.74
C LEU A 142 -34.25 -66.34 -15.02
N LYS A 143 -34.98 -65.35 -15.55
CA LYS A 143 -36.40 -65.51 -15.91
C LYS A 143 -36.60 -66.55 -17.01
N ARG A 144 -35.68 -66.64 -17.97
CA ARG A 144 -35.70 -67.67 -19.02
C ARG A 144 -35.47 -69.04 -18.41
N GLU A 145 -34.42 -69.19 -17.60
CA GLU A 145 -34.09 -70.45 -16.93
C GLU A 145 -35.23 -70.97 -16.05
N VAL A 146 -35.86 -70.09 -15.26
CA VAL A 146 -37.05 -70.45 -14.47
C VAL A 146 -38.21 -70.89 -15.37
N SER A 147 -38.44 -70.19 -16.48
CA SER A 147 -39.51 -70.57 -17.42
C SER A 147 -39.24 -71.91 -18.11
N ASP A 148 -37.97 -72.25 -18.36
CA ASP A 148 -37.59 -73.52 -18.96
C ASP A 148 -37.71 -74.66 -17.94
N GLN A 149 -37.30 -74.43 -16.69
CA GLN A 149 -37.48 -75.37 -15.57
C GLN A 149 -38.96 -75.66 -15.28
N ASP A 150 -39.83 -74.65 -15.31
CA ASP A 150 -41.27 -74.84 -15.13
C ASP A 150 -41.85 -75.81 -16.19
N ARG A 151 -41.43 -75.68 -17.44
CA ARG A 151 -41.86 -76.59 -18.52
C ARG A 151 -41.33 -78.00 -18.33
N GLU A 152 -40.08 -78.15 -17.90
CA GLU A 152 -39.50 -79.46 -17.59
C GLU A 152 -40.24 -80.13 -16.42
N LEU A 153 -40.59 -79.39 -15.37
CA LEU A 153 -41.39 -79.89 -14.26
C LEU A 153 -42.78 -80.35 -14.71
N ASP A 154 -43.45 -79.59 -15.56
CA ASP A 154 -44.76 -79.98 -16.11
C ASP A 154 -44.67 -81.28 -16.93
N ASN A 155 -43.61 -81.43 -17.73
CA ASN A 155 -43.38 -82.66 -18.49
C ASN A 155 -43.08 -83.84 -17.55
N LEU A 156 -42.20 -83.65 -16.57
CA LEU A 156 -41.84 -84.69 -15.61
C LEU A 156 -43.07 -85.13 -14.81
N LYS A 157 -43.91 -84.19 -14.36
CA LYS A 157 -45.17 -84.47 -13.68
C LYS A 157 -46.08 -85.36 -14.52
N ARG A 158 -46.26 -85.06 -15.81
CA ARG A 158 -47.04 -85.92 -16.72
C ARG A 158 -46.47 -87.32 -16.82
N THR A 159 -45.15 -87.45 -16.99
CA THR A 159 -44.52 -88.79 -17.08
C THR A 159 -44.67 -89.61 -15.80
N VAL A 160 -44.60 -88.96 -14.64
CA VAL A 160 -44.83 -89.61 -13.34
C VAL A 160 -46.28 -90.03 -13.18
N GLU A 161 -47.24 -89.18 -13.57
CA GLU A 161 -48.65 -89.53 -13.58
C GLU A 161 -48.94 -90.73 -14.49
N ASP A 162 -48.34 -90.76 -15.68
CA ASP A 162 -48.49 -91.87 -16.63
C ASP A 162 -47.87 -93.17 -16.11
N LEU A 163 -46.67 -93.12 -15.52
CA LEU A 163 -46.08 -94.28 -14.86
C LEU A 163 -46.94 -94.76 -13.69
N SER A 164 -47.43 -93.84 -12.85
CA SER A 164 -48.29 -94.17 -11.71
C SER A 164 -49.60 -94.83 -12.15
N ARG A 165 -50.16 -94.45 -13.31
CA ARG A 165 -51.31 -95.13 -13.90
C ARG A 165 -50.98 -96.53 -14.40
N LYS A 166 -49.76 -96.75 -14.88
CA LYS A 166 -49.32 -98.04 -15.44
C LYS A 166 -48.91 -99.07 -14.37
N VAL A 167 -48.50 -98.59 -13.19
CA VAL A 167 -48.06 -99.44 -12.06
C VAL A 167 -49.23 -99.86 -11.16
N LYS A 168 -50.40 -99.20 -11.26
CA LYS A 168 -51.66 -99.63 -10.63
C LYS A 168 -52.42 -100.59 -11.53
#